data_AF-Q849D4-F1
#
_entry.id   AF-Q849D4-F1
#
_cell.length_a   1.000
_cell.length_b   1.000
_cell.length_c   1.000
_cell.angle_alpha   90.00
_cell.angle_beta   90.00
_cell.angle_gamma   90.00
#
_symmetry.space_group_name_H-M   'P 1'
#
loop_
_entity.id
_entity.type
_entity.pdbx_description
1 polymer ?
#
loop_
_entity_poly.entity_id
_entity_poly.type
_entity_poly.pdbx_seq_one_letter_code
_entity_poly.pdbx_strand_id
1 'polypeptide(L)'
;MVSALLAPHAPGGTDAAIDAVLSFFETVRHLKDWFRNDQASRVKKDDVHTLIDGSPVLQLCADLANGSKHFAPTTSQTGDLSTTIARNEVAVPVGAGTSAHRFCIASSGKERDVLEIAEDAVDEWRGFLIGRHLI
;
A
#
# COMPACT_ATOMS: atom_id res chain seq x y z
N MET A 1 -20.94 5.26 -4.23
CA MET A 1 -21.06 5.05 -2.77
C MET A 1 -20.23 3.82 -2.45
N VAL A 2 -18.91 4.00 -2.31
CA VAL A 2 -17.97 2.88 -2.10
C VAL A 2 -17.61 2.87 -0.62
N SER A 3 -17.92 1.72 -0.02
CA SER A 3 -17.83 1.44 1.40
C SER A 3 -16.38 1.21 1.79
N ALA A 4 -15.94 1.89 2.84
CA ALA A 4 -14.63 1.72 3.45
C ALA A 4 -14.42 0.26 3.83
N LEU A 5 -13.46 -0.40 3.19
CA LEU A 5 -12.93 -1.70 3.61
C LEU A 5 -11.75 -1.49 4.57
N LEU A 6 -11.96 -0.65 5.58
CA LEU A 6 -11.24 -0.72 6.84
C LEU A 6 -12.21 -1.40 7.80
N ALA A 7 -11.78 -2.50 8.40
CA ALA A 7 -12.60 -3.34 9.26
C ALA A 7 -13.50 -2.51 10.18
N PRO A 8 -14.79 -2.85 10.29
CA PRO A 8 -15.63 -2.10 11.19
C PRO A 8 -15.16 -2.41 12.62
N HIS A 9 -15.13 -1.38 13.47
CA HIS A 9 -15.10 -1.46 14.94
C HIS A 9 -13.76 -1.61 15.69
N ALA A 10 -12.59 -1.29 15.14
CA ALA A 10 -11.41 -1.16 16.00
C ALA A 10 -11.44 0.21 16.73
N PRO A 11 -11.51 0.28 18.08
CA PRO A 11 -11.25 1.52 18.78
C PRO A 11 -9.80 1.93 18.51
N GLY A 12 -9.63 3.02 17.78
CA GLY A 12 -8.32 3.51 17.40
C GLY A 12 -8.42 4.94 16.90
N GLY A 13 -7.63 5.84 17.47
CA GLY A 13 -7.47 7.18 16.93
C GLY A 13 -6.65 7.15 15.63
N THR A 14 -6.24 8.33 15.19
CA THR A 14 -5.40 8.53 14.01
C THR A 14 -4.19 7.58 13.93
N ASP A 15 -3.55 7.26 15.06
CA ASP A 15 -2.36 6.39 15.09
C ASP A 15 -2.66 4.97 14.59
N ALA A 16 -3.79 4.39 15.00
CA ALA A 16 -4.20 3.05 14.55
C ALA A 16 -4.57 3.06 13.06
N ALA A 17 -5.16 4.15 12.59
CA ALA A 17 -5.50 4.31 11.17
C ALA A 17 -4.23 4.46 10.31
N ILE A 18 -3.22 5.20 10.78
CA ILE A 18 -1.91 5.31 10.12
C ILE A 18 -1.21 3.95 10.10
N ASP A 19 -1.20 3.22 11.21
CA ASP A 19 -0.59 1.88 11.31
C ASP A 19 -1.22 0.90 10.31
N ALA A 20 -2.55 0.91 10.19
CA ALA A 20 -3.26 0.09 9.20
C ALA A 20 -2.86 0.42 7.75
N VAL A 21 -2.68 1.70 7.43
CA VAL A 21 -2.24 2.13 6.09
C VAL A 21 -0.81 1.70 5.81
N LEU A 22 0.12 1.96 6.75
CA LEU A 22 1.52 1.63 6.56
C LEU A 22 1.74 0.11 6.51
N SER A 23 1.13 -0.64 7.43
CA SER A 23 1.24 -2.11 7.45
C SER A 23 0.66 -2.77 6.18
N PHE A 24 -0.39 -2.20 5.59
CA PHE A 24 -0.90 -2.64 4.29
C PHE A 24 0.17 -2.49 3.20
N PHE A 25 0.77 -1.30 3.03
CA PHE A 25 1.77 -1.08 2.00
C PHE A 25 3.06 -1.88 2.22
N GLU A 26 3.44 -2.09 3.48
CA GLU A 26 4.52 -3.02 3.82
C GLU A 26 4.20 -4.44 3.38
N THR A 27 2.98 -4.92 3.64
CA THR A 27 2.53 -6.26 3.23
C THR A 27 2.54 -6.41 1.71
N VAL A 28 2.00 -5.42 0.97
CA VAL A 28 2.04 -5.39 -0.50
C VAL A 28 3.47 -5.48 -1.02
N ARG A 29 4.42 -4.77 -0.41
CA ARG A 29 5.84 -4.81 -0.81
C ARG A 29 6.51 -6.13 -0.43
N HIS A 30 6.19 -6.72 0.72
CA HIS A 30 6.81 -7.94 1.25
C HIS A 30 6.33 -9.22 0.57
N LEU A 31 5.26 -9.18 -0.22
CA LEU A 31 4.83 -10.34 -1.00
C LEU A 31 5.93 -10.84 -1.97
N LYS A 32 6.83 -9.96 -2.41
CA LYS A 32 8.04 -10.36 -3.17
C LYS A 32 8.95 -11.33 -2.40
N ASP A 33 9.06 -11.13 -1.09
CA ASP A 33 9.94 -11.91 -0.22
C ASP A 33 9.29 -13.27 0.10
N TRP A 34 7.95 -13.35 0.08
CA TRP A 34 7.23 -14.62 0.10
C TRP A 34 7.53 -15.47 -1.12
N PHE A 35 7.41 -14.92 -2.34
CA PHE A 35 7.74 -15.66 -3.57
C PHE A 35 9.18 -16.14 -3.63
N ARG A 36 10.12 -15.37 -3.08
CA ARG A 36 11.52 -15.79 -2.98
C ARG A 36 11.69 -17.07 -2.15
N ASN A 37 10.85 -17.29 -1.15
CA ASN A 37 10.93 -18.43 -0.25
C ASN A 37 9.95 -19.56 -0.62
N ASP A 38 8.94 -19.30 -1.45
CA ASP A 38 8.01 -20.31 -1.94
C ASP A 38 8.47 -20.95 -3.25
N GLN A 39 9.20 -22.07 -3.14
CA GLN A 39 9.64 -22.85 -4.29
C GLN A 39 8.47 -23.45 -5.09
N ALA A 40 7.30 -23.65 -4.49
CA ALA A 40 6.15 -24.25 -5.17
C ALA A 40 5.54 -23.30 -6.21
N SER A 41 5.57 -21.99 -5.95
CA SER A 41 5.10 -20.97 -6.91
C SER A 41 5.83 -20.97 -8.25
N ARG A 42 7.10 -21.43 -8.27
CA ARG A 42 8.03 -21.30 -9.41
C ARG A 42 8.23 -19.87 -9.91
N VAL A 43 7.80 -18.87 -9.14
CA VAL A 43 7.98 -17.45 -9.46
C VAL A 43 9.44 -17.09 -9.20
N LYS A 44 10.12 -16.56 -10.22
CA LYS A 44 11.51 -16.10 -10.07
C LYS A 44 11.51 -14.70 -9.49
N LYS A 45 12.61 -14.37 -8.79
CA LYS A 45 12.85 -13.01 -8.28
C LYS A 45 12.67 -11.93 -9.36
N ASP A 46 13.19 -12.18 -10.56
CA ASP A 46 13.13 -11.23 -11.67
C ASP A 46 11.71 -11.02 -12.20
N ASP A 47 10.82 -12.01 -12.06
CA ASP A 47 9.41 -11.87 -12.44
C ASP A 47 8.71 -10.83 -11.57
N VAL A 48 8.97 -10.90 -10.25
CA VAL A 48 8.37 -9.98 -9.28
C VAL A 48 8.97 -8.59 -9.40
N HIS A 49 10.28 -8.48 -9.64
CA HIS A 49 10.89 -7.18 -9.93
C HIS A 49 10.31 -6.57 -11.20
N THR A 50 10.13 -7.35 -12.26
CA THR A 50 9.48 -6.86 -13.50
C THR A 50 8.06 -6.36 -13.25
N LEU A 51 7.27 -7.07 -12.42
CA LEU A 51 5.94 -6.61 -12.02
C LEU A 51 6.00 -5.26 -11.31
N ILE A 52 6.85 -5.14 -10.28
CA ILE A 52 6.91 -3.93 -9.45
C ILE A 52 7.49 -2.75 -10.26
N ASP A 53 8.54 -2.97 -11.04
CA ASP A 53 9.18 -1.96 -11.87
C ASP A 53 8.24 -1.50 -13.00
N GLY A 54 7.33 -2.37 -13.45
CA GLY A 54 6.35 -2.07 -14.49
C GLY A 54 5.04 -1.43 -14.00
N SER A 55 4.79 -1.40 -12.69
CA SER A 55 3.50 -0.95 -12.13
C SER A 55 3.68 0.29 -11.25
N PRO A 56 3.25 1.49 -11.70
CA PRO A 56 3.40 2.72 -10.93
C PRO A 56 2.80 2.66 -9.52
N VAL A 57 1.69 1.92 -9.34
CA VAL A 57 1.07 1.77 -8.02
C VAL A 57 1.92 0.89 -7.09
N LEU A 58 2.53 -0.19 -7.60
CA LEU A 58 3.42 -1.03 -6.80
C LEU A 58 4.74 -0.32 -6.48
N GLN A 59 5.21 0.56 -7.37
CA GLN A 59 6.33 1.44 -7.07
C GLN A 59 6.00 2.40 -5.92
N LEU A 60 4.82 3.03 -5.93
CA LEU A 60 4.36 3.87 -4.82
C LEU A 60 4.29 3.07 -3.50
N CYS A 61 3.73 1.87 -3.53
CA CYS A 61 3.67 0.99 -2.36
C CYS A 61 5.08 0.65 -1.84
N ALA A 62 6.04 0.40 -2.74
CA ALA A 62 7.42 0.14 -2.37
C ALA A 62 8.07 1.34 -1.66
N ASP A 63 7.80 2.55 -2.12
CA ASP A 63 8.34 3.78 -1.53
C ASP A 63 7.72 4.11 -0.18
N LEU A 64 6.40 3.93 -0.04
CA LEU A 64 5.72 4.08 1.25
C LEU A 64 6.23 3.08 2.29
N ALA A 65 6.40 1.82 1.90
CA ALA A 65 6.95 0.77 2.76
C ALA A 65 8.45 0.97 3.08
N ASN A 66 9.16 1.75 2.27
CA ASN A 66 10.55 2.12 2.51
C ASN A 66 10.62 3.32 3.46
N GLY A 67 9.80 4.35 3.23
CA GLY A 67 9.67 5.52 4.08
C GLY A 67 9.18 5.21 5.50
N SER A 68 8.30 4.22 5.68
CA SER A 68 7.85 3.80 7.01
C SER A 68 8.99 3.22 7.86
N LYS A 69 9.99 2.59 7.23
CA LYS A 69 11.10 1.89 7.91
C LYS A 69 12.34 2.77 8.08
N HIS A 70 12.50 3.77 7.21
CA HIS A 70 13.69 4.60 7.15
C HIS A 70 13.34 6.06 7.41
N PHE A 71 13.93 6.63 8.46
CA PHE A 71 13.78 8.06 8.79
C PHE A 71 14.15 8.99 7.62
N ALA A 72 15.13 8.58 6.80
CA ALA A 72 15.54 9.26 5.57
C ALA A 72 15.78 8.24 4.45
N PRO A 73 14.81 8.04 3.53
CA PRO A 73 14.97 7.15 2.38
C PRO A 73 16.13 7.60 1.49
N THR A 74 16.99 6.67 1.11
CA THR A 74 18.11 6.91 0.16
C THR A 74 17.86 6.31 -1.22
N THR A 75 16.78 5.55 -1.37
CA THR A 75 16.37 4.90 -2.61
C THR A 75 14.86 5.03 -2.78
N SER A 76 14.42 5.06 -4.03
CA SER A 76 13.02 5.10 -4.40
C SER A 76 12.81 4.30 -5.69
N GLN A 77 11.65 3.68 -5.79
CA GLN A 77 11.16 2.92 -6.92
C GLN A 77 10.44 3.84 -7.94
N THR A 78 9.76 4.88 -7.46
CA THR A 78 9.14 5.91 -8.33
C THR A 78 10.15 6.94 -8.85
N GLY A 79 11.34 7.02 -8.24
CA GLY A 79 12.31 8.09 -8.44
C GLY A 79 12.09 9.30 -7.53
N ASP A 80 11.06 9.29 -6.69
CA ASP A 80 10.74 10.35 -5.73
C ASP A 80 10.97 9.91 -4.27
N LEU A 81 12.05 10.41 -3.67
CA LEU A 81 12.40 10.19 -2.26
C LEU A 81 11.46 10.90 -1.27
N SER A 82 10.58 11.78 -1.74
CA SER A 82 9.62 12.52 -0.92
C SER A 82 8.24 11.86 -0.82
N THR A 83 8.07 10.67 -1.42
CA THR A 83 6.80 9.91 -1.35
C THR A 83 6.37 9.67 0.09
N THR A 84 5.20 10.19 0.49
CA THR A 84 4.74 10.15 1.89
C THR A 84 3.22 10.31 2.03
N ILE A 85 2.68 9.98 3.21
CA ILE A 85 1.31 10.36 3.60
C ILE A 85 1.29 11.88 3.79
N ALA A 86 0.59 12.59 2.91
CA ALA A 86 0.51 14.05 2.92
C ALA A 86 -0.65 14.58 3.76
N ARG A 87 -1.74 13.82 3.85
CA ARG A 87 -2.99 14.25 4.48
C ARG A 87 -3.74 13.10 5.13
N ASN A 88 -4.43 13.41 6.21
CA ASN A 88 -5.45 12.57 6.84
C ASN A 88 -6.68 13.45 7.12
N GLU A 89 -7.77 13.21 6.43
CA GLU A 89 -9.06 13.82 6.70
C GLU A 89 -9.84 12.94 7.67
N VAL A 90 -10.24 13.51 8.80
CA VAL A 90 -10.93 12.78 9.88
C VAL A 90 -12.35 13.31 10.02
N ALA A 91 -13.32 12.41 9.89
CA ALA A 91 -14.72 12.69 10.21
C ALA A 91 -15.12 11.94 11.48
N VAL A 92 -15.73 12.64 12.45
CA VAL A 92 -16.20 12.07 13.71
C VAL A 92 -17.72 12.20 13.78
N PRO A 93 -18.49 11.16 13.40
CA PRO A 93 -19.94 11.21 13.47
C PRO A 93 -20.41 11.26 14.93
N VAL A 94 -21.28 12.22 15.25
CA VAL A 94 -21.83 12.38 16.60
C VAL A 94 -22.60 11.12 17.01
N GLY A 95 -22.27 10.57 18.17
CA GLY A 95 -22.94 9.39 18.74
C GLY A 95 -22.47 8.04 18.19
N ALA A 96 -21.56 8.00 17.21
CA ALA A 96 -21.06 6.74 16.64
C ALA A 96 -19.93 6.10 17.46
N GLY A 97 -19.22 6.89 18.30
CA GLY A 97 -18.07 6.41 19.05
C GLY A 97 -16.88 5.99 18.17
N THR A 98 -16.86 6.41 16.90
CA THR A 98 -15.86 6.05 15.89
C THR A 98 -15.46 7.27 15.05
N SER A 99 -14.32 7.17 14.37
CA SER A 99 -13.86 8.13 13.36
C SER A 99 -13.68 7.44 12.00
N ALA A 100 -13.99 8.17 10.92
CA ALA A 100 -13.67 7.77 9.56
C ALA A 100 -12.44 8.55 9.08
N HIS A 101 -11.55 7.87 8.36
CA HIS A 101 -10.28 8.40 7.89
C HIS A 101 -10.19 8.31 6.37
N ARG A 102 -9.70 9.37 5.74
CA ARG A 102 -9.28 9.38 4.33
C ARG A 102 -7.86 9.90 4.25
N PHE A 103 -6.97 9.09 3.71
CA PHE A 103 -5.55 9.45 3.57
C PHE A 103 -5.22 9.76 2.11
N CYS A 104 -4.32 10.72 1.91
CA CYS A 104 -3.74 11.03 0.60
C CYS A 104 -2.23 10.84 0.64
N ILE A 105 -1.68 10.21 -0.40
CA ILE A 105 -0.24 10.08 -0.63
C ILE A 105 0.19 11.18 -1.59
N ALA A 106 1.26 11.90 -1.25
CA ALA A 106 1.96 12.75 -2.19
C ALA A 106 3.14 12.02 -2.81
N SER A 107 3.28 12.11 -4.13
CA SER A 107 4.46 11.66 -4.87
C SER A 107 4.56 12.43 -6.19
N SER A 108 5.76 12.89 -6.54
CA SER A 108 6.07 13.67 -7.75
C SER A 108 5.15 14.88 -7.93
N GLY A 109 4.83 15.58 -6.84
CA GLY A 109 3.97 16.77 -6.84
C GLY A 109 2.47 16.48 -7.08
N LYS A 110 2.06 15.21 -7.09
CA LYS A 110 0.66 14.80 -7.21
C LYS A 110 0.20 14.16 -5.91
N GLU A 111 -1.08 14.30 -5.61
CA GLU A 111 -1.72 13.58 -4.52
C GLU A 111 -2.71 12.53 -5.04
N ARG A 112 -2.78 11.40 -4.35
CA ARG A 112 -3.71 10.32 -4.66
C ARG A 112 -4.29 9.70 -3.40
N ASP A 113 -5.57 9.32 -3.46
CA ASP A 113 -6.29 8.68 -2.36
C ASP A 113 -5.69 7.29 -2.06
N VAL A 114 -5.45 7.01 -0.78
CA VAL A 114 -4.84 5.76 -0.32
C VAL A 114 -5.69 4.54 -0.67
N LEU A 115 -7.03 4.65 -0.61
CA LEU A 115 -7.90 3.52 -0.93
C LEU A 115 -7.78 3.12 -2.40
N GLU A 116 -7.70 4.11 -3.30
CA GLU A 116 -7.50 3.84 -4.74
C GLU A 116 -6.14 3.19 -5.01
N ILE A 117 -5.08 3.64 -4.34
CA ILE A 117 -3.75 3.00 -4.43
C ILE A 117 -3.82 1.56 -3.93
N ALA A 118 -4.54 1.31 -2.82
CA ALA A 118 -4.66 -0.01 -2.24
C ALA A 118 -5.43 -0.97 -3.15
N GLU A 119 -6.54 -0.54 -3.72
CA GLU A 119 -7.35 -1.33 -4.66
C GLU A 119 -6.55 -1.68 -5.91
N ASP A 120 -5.90 -0.70 -6.54
CA ASP A 120 -5.06 -0.91 -7.71
C ASP A 120 -3.88 -1.86 -7.42
N ALA A 121 -3.24 -1.73 -6.25
CA ALA A 121 -2.15 -2.61 -5.87
C ALA A 121 -2.61 -4.07 -5.71
N VAL A 122 -3.81 -4.29 -5.15
CA VAL A 122 -4.42 -5.62 -5.08
C VAL A 122 -4.73 -6.15 -6.47
N ASP A 123 -5.22 -5.31 -7.38
CA ASP A 123 -5.53 -5.70 -8.75
C ASP A 123 -4.28 -6.09 -9.56
N GLU A 124 -3.18 -5.36 -9.41
CA GLU A 124 -1.88 -5.69 -10.02
C GLU A 124 -1.36 -7.05 -9.56
N TRP A 125 -1.39 -7.29 -8.24
CA TRP A 125 -1.02 -8.60 -7.69
C TRP A 125 -1.97 -9.69 -8.15
N ARG A 126 -3.29 -9.46 -8.10
CA ARG A 126 -4.29 -10.43 -8.57
C ARG A 126 -4.06 -10.80 -10.02
N GLY A 127 -3.82 -9.82 -10.89
CA GLY A 127 -3.50 -10.04 -12.31
C GLY A 127 -2.26 -10.90 -12.49
N PHE A 128 -1.19 -10.60 -11.75
CA PHE A 128 0.03 -11.41 -11.74
C PHE A 128 -0.23 -12.86 -11.30
N LEU A 129 -0.97 -13.07 -10.22
CA LEU A 129 -1.26 -14.41 -9.69
C LEU A 129 -2.13 -15.23 -10.64
N ILE A 130 -3.17 -14.63 -11.23
CA ILE A 130 -4.02 -15.27 -12.25
C ILE A 130 -3.18 -15.66 -13.48
N GLY A 131 -2.34 -14.75 -13.98
CA GLY A 131 -1.47 -15.00 -15.12
C GLY A 131 -0.42 -16.11 -14.87
N ARG A 132 -0.18 -16.45 -13.61
CA ARG A 132 0.72 -17.53 -13.17
C ARG A 132 -0.02 -18.79 -12.71
N HIS A 133 -1.35 -18.81 -12.77
CA HIS A 133 -2.19 -19.90 -12.26
C HIS A 133 -1.97 -20.23 -10.78
N LEU A 134 -1.74 -19.20 -9.97
CA LEU A 134 -1.55 -19.33 -8.52
C LEU A 134 -2.85 -19.12 -7.73
N ILE A 135 -3.87 -18.56 -8.38
CA ILE A 135 -5.25 -18.42 -7.90
C ILE A 135 -6.23 -18.56 -9.07
#